data_AF-A0A383AFP6-F1
#
_entry.id   AF-A0A383AFP6-F1
#
_cell.length_a   1.000
_cell.length_b   1.000
_cell.length_c   1.000
_cell.angle_alpha   90.00
_cell.angle_beta   90.00
_cell.angle_gamma   90.00
#
_symmetry.space_group_name_H-M   'P 1'
#
loop_
_entity.id
_entity.type
_entity.pdbx_description
1 polymer ?
#
loop_
_entity_poly.entity_id
_entity_poly.type
_entity_poly.pdbx_seq_one_letter_code
_entity_poly.pdbx_strand_id
1 'polypeptide(L)'
;MTDACKDTVIADKLGLPETFQELIERGLGRLDKSRHALLFEPEYHPTVLRLVASSDYAASILVREYEWLIEAAKNGELARPLNTDMLAEISSLPGRARGDFKVMQASLRRCRNQRLLHILWRIVAGHDDIWQTLDSLSLLADALIGSSIEFASASLAEEFGEPLNQR
;
A
#
# COMPACT_ATOMS: atom_id res chain seq x y z
N MET A 1 18.43 21.98 -11.94
CA MET A 1 19.22 22.52 -10.81
C MET A 1 18.37 23.06 -9.66
N THR A 2 17.16 23.58 -9.89
CA THR A 2 16.32 24.19 -8.83
C THR A 2 15.59 23.19 -7.93
N ASP A 3 15.36 21.95 -8.38
CA ASP A 3 14.58 20.95 -7.64
C ASP A 3 15.42 20.09 -6.70
N ALA A 4 16.58 19.60 -7.13
CA ALA A 4 17.48 18.84 -6.25
C ALA A 4 17.88 19.66 -5.01
N CYS A 5 18.09 20.97 -5.16
CA CYS A 5 18.36 21.88 -4.04
C CYS A 5 17.17 21.97 -3.06
N LYS A 6 15.92 21.89 -3.53
CA LYS A 6 14.74 21.88 -2.66
C LYS A 6 14.59 20.55 -1.93
N ASP A 7 14.81 19.44 -2.63
CA ASP A 7 14.71 18.09 -2.05
C ASP A 7 15.76 17.90 -0.95
N THR A 8 17.00 18.34 -1.18
CA THR A 8 18.07 18.34 -0.16
C THR A 8 17.71 19.22 1.04
N VAL A 9 17.15 20.42 0.83
CA VAL A 9 16.74 21.32 1.93
C VAL A 9 15.59 20.72 2.75
N ILE A 10 14.65 20.03 2.11
CA ILE A 10 13.54 19.39 2.83
C ILE A 10 14.06 18.14 3.57
N ALA A 11 14.92 17.33 2.95
CA ALA A 11 15.53 16.18 3.61
C ALA A 11 16.37 16.57 4.84
N ASP A 12 17.13 17.66 4.75
CA ASP A 12 17.91 18.22 5.86
C ASP A 12 17.00 18.71 7.00
N LYS A 13 15.90 19.41 6.67
CA LYS A 13 14.86 19.79 7.66
C LYS A 13 14.16 18.60 8.31
N LEU A 14 14.07 17.47 7.61
CA LEU A 14 13.50 16.23 8.13
C LEU A 14 14.52 15.45 8.99
N GLY A 15 15.76 15.91 9.10
CA GLY A 15 16.83 15.26 9.85
C GLY A 15 17.26 13.93 9.23
N LEU A 16 17.09 13.76 7.92
CA LEU A 16 17.48 12.53 7.21
C LEU A 16 19.01 12.50 7.05
N PRO A 17 19.71 11.49 7.60
CA PRO A 17 21.16 11.36 7.42
C PRO A 17 21.58 11.32 5.94
N GLU A 18 22.78 11.80 5.64
CA GLU A 18 23.34 11.79 4.27
C GLU A 18 23.37 10.38 3.65
N THR A 19 23.46 9.34 4.47
CA THR A 19 23.41 7.93 4.02
C THR A 19 22.12 7.56 3.28
N PHE A 20 21.03 8.31 3.44
CA PHE A 20 19.78 8.07 2.72
C PHE A 20 19.67 8.85 1.40
N GLN A 21 20.61 9.73 1.08
CA GLN A 21 20.54 10.56 -0.14
C GLN A 21 20.45 9.70 -1.40
N GLU A 22 21.27 8.65 -1.54
CA GLU A 22 21.21 7.75 -2.70
C GLU A 22 19.84 7.06 -2.83
N LEU A 23 19.23 6.66 -1.71
CA LEU A 23 17.89 6.05 -1.69
C LEU A 23 16.81 7.04 -2.09
N ILE A 24 16.90 8.27 -1.60
CA ILE A 24 15.99 9.37 -1.96
C ILE A 24 16.12 9.67 -3.45
N GLU A 25 17.33 9.86 -3.96
CA GLU A 25 17.58 10.13 -5.38
C GLU A 25 17.05 9.00 -6.26
N ARG A 26 17.34 7.74 -5.91
CA ARG A 26 16.84 6.57 -6.65
C ARG A 26 15.33 6.48 -6.61
N GLY A 27 14.71 6.74 -5.46
CA GLY A 27 13.26 6.69 -5.30
C GLY A 27 12.55 7.82 -6.05
N LEU A 28 13.03 9.06 -5.92
CA LEU A 28 12.54 10.22 -6.66
C LEU A 28 12.77 10.08 -8.16
N GLY A 29 13.87 9.44 -8.59
CA GLY A 29 14.15 9.14 -9.99
C GLY A 29 13.11 8.23 -10.65
N ARG A 30 12.29 7.52 -9.88
CA ARG A 30 11.16 6.72 -10.39
C ARG A 30 9.89 7.55 -10.56
N LEU A 31 9.82 8.74 -9.96
CA LEU A 31 8.66 9.62 -9.98
C LEU A 31 8.81 10.65 -11.11
N ASP A 32 7.89 10.59 -12.06
CA ASP A 32 7.71 11.64 -13.07
C ASP A 32 6.81 12.75 -12.52
N LYS A 33 7.28 14.01 -12.45
CA LYS A 33 6.51 15.15 -11.93
C LYS A 33 5.23 15.43 -12.71
N SER A 34 5.22 15.20 -14.02
CA SER A 34 4.04 15.45 -14.85
C SER A 34 2.93 14.45 -14.55
N ARG A 35 3.30 13.21 -14.24
CA ARG A 35 2.37 12.12 -13.94
C ARG A 35 2.02 12.08 -12.45
N HIS A 36 2.98 12.39 -11.58
CA HIS A 36 2.88 12.23 -10.13
C HIS A 36 2.80 13.57 -9.39
N ALA A 37 2.14 14.57 -9.97
CA ALA A 37 2.13 15.95 -9.46
C ALA A 37 1.76 16.05 -7.97
N LEU A 38 0.77 15.25 -7.52
CA LEU A 38 0.31 15.20 -6.13
C LEU A 38 1.46 14.91 -5.14
N LEU A 39 2.41 14.04 -5.51
CA LEU A 39 3.54 13.65 -4.63
C LEU A 39 4.55 14.76 -4.39
N PHE A 40 4.50 15.82 -5.20
CA PHE A 40 5.38 16.98 -5.08
C PHE A 40 4.68 18.19 -4.45
N GLU A 41 3.40 18.05 -4.08
CA GLU A 41 2.71 19.09 -3.34
C GLU A 41 3.28 19.21 -1.92
N PRO A 42 3.39 20.43 -1.35
CA PRO A 42 4.01 20.65 -0.05
C PRO A 42 3.42 19.83 1.10
N GLU A 43 2.14 19.48 1.00
CA GLU A 43 1.44 18.64 1.97
C GLU A 43 1.95 17.20 2.00
N TYR A 44 2.27 16.63 0.84
CA TYR A 44 2.61 15.20 0.70
C TYR A 44 4.10 14.95 0.54
N HIS A 45 4.82 15.92 -0.03
CA HIS A 45 6.22 15.76 -0.41
C HIS A 45 7.15 15.35 0.76
N PRO A 46 7.03 15.90 1.99
CA PRO A 46 7.82 15.44 3.12
C PRO A 46 7.60 13.95 3.45
N THR A 47 6.36 13.49 3.40
CA THR A 47 5.98 12.08 3.63
C THR A 47 6.54 11.19 2.53
N VAL A 48 6.48 11.65 1.27
CA VAL A 48 7.08 10.96 0.12
C VAL A 48 8.58 10.80 0.30
N LEU A 49 9.30 11.86 0.69
CA LEU A 49 10.75 11.81 0.94
C LEU A 49 11.09 10.78 2.01
N ARG A 50 10.35 10.76 3.14
CA ARG A 50 10.53 9.73 4.18
C ARG A 50 10.25 8.33 3.66
N LEU A 51 9.19 8.16 2.87
CA LEU A 51 8.79 6.86 2.33
C LEU A 51 9.86 6.29 1.38
N VAL A 52 10.37 7.11 0.45
CA VAL A 52 11.41 6.67 -0.49
C VAL A 52 12.77 6.48 0.19
N ALA A 53 13.08 7.28 1.22
CA ALA A 53 14.27 7.07 2.05
C ALA A 53 14.21 5.75 2.84
N SER A 54 13.01 5.30 3.19
CA SER A 54 12.81 4.11 4.04
C SER A 54 13.04 2.80 3.28
N SER A 55 12.56 2.69 2.03
CA SER A 55 12.69 1.46 1.27
C SER A 55 12.45 1.62 -0.22
N ASP A 56 13.26 0.92 -1.01
CA ASP A 56 13.07 0.73 -2.44
C ASP A 56 11.76 0.05 -2.81
N TYR A 57 11.30 -0.87 -1.94
CA TYR A 57 10.00 -1.51 -2.10
C TYR A 57 8.88 -0.48 -1.97
N ALA A 58 8.95 0.39 -0.95
CA ALA A 58 7.97 1.45 -0.72
C ALA A 58 7.89 2.43 -1.90
N ALA A 59 9.05 2.84 -2.44
CA ALA A 59 9.11 3.66 -3.65
C ALA A 59 8.48 2.96 -4.86
N SER A 60 8.67 1.65 -5.01
CA SER A 60 8.11 0.87 -6.13
C SER A 60 6.59 0.75 -6.05
N ILE A 61 6.04 0.46 -4.87
CA ILE A 61 4.59 0.36 -4.68
C ILE A 61 3.92 1.73 -4.80
N LEU A 62 4.60 2.82 -4.38
CA LEU A 62 4.09 4.19 -4.51
C LEU A 62 3.82 4.55 -5.98
N VAL A 63 4.77 4.27 -6.87
CA VAL A 63 4.61 4.50 -8.31
C VAL A 63 3.52 3.59 -8.87
N ARG A 64 3.53 2.31 -8.49
CA ARG A 64 2.61 1.31 -9.04
C ARG A 64 1.16 1.58 -8.66
N GLU A 65 0.90 2.02 -7.44
CA GLU A 65 -0.44 2.27 -6.90
C GLU A 65 -0.78 3.76 -6.82
N TYR A 66 -0.08 4.61 -7.59
CA TYR A 66 -0.27 6.06 -7.55
C TYR A 66 -1.72 6.50 -7.83
N GLU A 67 -2.38 5.88 -8.82
CA GLU A 67 -3.79 6.18 -9.13
C GLU A 67 -4.70 5.91 -7.94
N TRP A 68 -4.45 4.83 -7.20
CA TRP A 68 -5.19 4.55 -5.98
C TRP A 68 -4.85 5.57 -4.89
N LEU A 69 -3.59 5.96 -4.76
CA LEU A 69 -3.14 6.95 -3.76
C LEU A 69 -3.83 8.31 -3.97
N ILE A 70 -4.02 8.74 -5.23
CA ILE A 70 -4.73 9.98 -5.53
C ILE A 70 -6.14 9.97 -4.91
N GLU A 71 -6.88 8.88 -5.13
CA GLU A 71 -8.23 8.77 -4.60
C GLU A 71 -8.23 8.64 -3.07
N ALA A 72 -7.26 7.92 -2.50
CA ALA A 72 -7.08 7.80 -1.05
C ALA A 72 -6.68 9.15 -0.38
N ALA A 73 -5.98 10.02 -1.11
CA ALA A 73 -5.68 11.37 -0.63
C ALA A 73 -6.93 12.25 -0.66
N LYS A 74 -7.65 12.27 -1.80
CA LYS A 74 -8.88 13.07 -1.98
C LYS A 74 -9.98 12.72 -0.98
N ASN A 75 -10.15 11.45 -0.64
CA ASN A 75 -11.18 10.98 0.28
C ASN A 75 -10.72 10.98 1.76
N GLY A 76 -9.52 11.51 2.05
CA GLY A 76 -8.95 11.57 3.41
C GLY A 76 -8.63 10.21 4.03
N GLU A 77 -8.51 9.14 3.25
CA GLU A 77 -8.20 7.80 3.72
C GLU A 77 -6.77 7.69 4.28
N LEU A 78 -5.81 8.43 3.73
CA LEU A 78 -4.42 8.43 4.22
C LEU A 78 -4.28 8.94 5.67
N ALA A 79 -5.20 9.79 6.11
CA ALA A 79 -5.23 10.33 7.48
C ALA A 79 -5.98 9.44 8.48
N ARG A 80 -6.76 8.46 8.01
CA ARG A 80 -7.56 7.57 8.85
C ARG A 80 -6.85 6.24 9.12
N PRO A 81 -6.97 5.66 10.34
CA PRO A 81 -6.47 4.32 10.62
C PRO A 81 -7.09 3.28 9.67
N LEU A 82 -6.35 2.21 9.41
CA LEU A 82 -6.90 1.08 8.68
C LEU A 82 -8.08 0.50 9.48
N ASN A 83 -9.18 0.21 8.81
CA ASN A 83 -10.37 -0.36 9.43
C ASN A 83 -11.00 -1.43 8.53
N THR A 84 -11.99 -2.12 9.07
CA THR A 84 -12.70 -3.21 8.37
C THR A 84 -13.37 -2.74 7.08
N ASP A 85 -13.87 -1.51 7.02
CA ASP A 85 -14.54 -0.96 5.83
C ASP A 85 -13.55 -0.82 4.66
N MET A 86 -12.32 -0.38 4.95
CA MET A 86 -11.24 -0.31 3.96
C MET A 86 -10.77 -1.69 3.49
N LEU A 87 -11.05 -2.74 4.26
CA LEU A 87 -10.71 -4.13 3.93
C LEU A 87 -11.87 -4.88 3.26
N ALA A 88 -13.08 -4.31 3.24
CA ALA A 88 -14.27 -4.95 2.65
C ALA A 88 -14.09 -5.30 1.17
N GLU A 89 -13.26 -4.54 0.44
CA GLU A 89 -12.92 -4.88 -0.95
C GLU A 89 -12.26 -6.27 -1.05
N ILE A 90 -11.38 -6.61 -0.10
CA ILE A 90 -10.64 -7.88 -0.08
C ILE A 90 -11.61 -9.05 0.06
N SER A 91 -12.61 -8.93 0.94
CA SER A 91 -13.66 -9.94 1.12
C SER A 91 -14.52 -10.12 -0.13
N SER A 92 -14.63 -9.12 -0.99
CA SER A 92 -15.41 -9.24 -2.25
C SER A 92 -14.64 -9.86 -3.41
N LEU A 93 -13.32 -10.06 -3.28
CA LEU A 93 -12.47 -10.55 -4.37
C LEU A 93 -12.85 -11.93 -4.92
N PRO A 94 -13.20 -12.94 -4.10
CA PRO A 94 -13.57 -14.27 -4.60
C PRO A 94 -14.74 -14.19 -5.59
N GLY A 95 -15.78 -13.43 -5.25
CA GLY A 95 -16.94 -13.21 -6.12
C GLY A 95 -16.61 -12.44 -7.40
N ARG A 96 -15.68 -11.49 -7.34
CA ARG A 96 -15.19 -10.75 -8.52
C ARG A 96 -14.34 -11.63 -9.45
N ALA A 97 -13.57 -12.55 -8.89
CA ALA A 97 -12.70 -13.46 -9.64
C ALA A 97 -13.48 -14.54 -10.41
N ARG A 98 -14.71 -14.88 -9.96
CA ARG A 98 -15.60 -15.85 -10.62
C ARG A 98 -14.90 -17.17 -10.97
N GLY A 99 -14.12 -17.72 -10.04
CA GLY A 99 -13.37 -18.96 -10.22
C GLY A 99 -12.05 -18.83 -10.99
N ASP A 100 -11.71 -17.67 -11.56
CA ASP A 100 -10.42 -17.48 -12.23
C ASP A 100 -9.29 -17.22 -11.23
N PHE A 101 -8.42 -18.22 -11.06
CA PHE A 101 -7.27 -18.16 -10.15
C PHE A 101 -6.29 -17.03 -10.49
N LYS A 102 -6.05 -16.73 -11.78
CA LYS A 102 -5.12 -15.65 -12.17
C LYS A 102 -5.70 -14.29 -11.81
N VAL A 103 -7.00 -14.10 -12.01
CA VAL A 103 -7.70 -12.87 -11.61
C VAL A 103 -7.68 -12.71 -10.10
N MET A 104 -7.94 -13.78 -9.33
CA MET A 104 -7.87 -13.75 -7.87
C MET A 104 -6.46 -13.36 -7.38
N GLN A 105 -5.43 -14.03 -7.89
CA GLN A 105 -4.05 -13.80 -7.48
C GLN A 105 -3.56 -12.39 -7.85
N ALA A 106 -3.96 -11.86 -9.01
CA ALA A 106 -3.66 -10.48 -9.41
C ALA A 106 -4.36 -9.47 -8.49
N SER A 107 -5.64 -9.70 -8.18
CA SER A 107 -6.43 -8.83 -7.31
C SER A 107 -5.89 -8.78 -5.88
N LEU A 108 -5.59 -9.94 -5.28
CA LEU A 108 -4.98 -10.03 -3.95
C LEU A 108 -3.66 -9.25 -3.87
N ARG A 109 -2.78 -9.40 -4.88
CA ARG A 109 -1.51 -8.66 -4.93
C ARG A 109 -1.73 -7.16 -5.01
N ARG A 110 -2.72 -6.71 -5.78
CA ARG A 110 -3.05 -5.28 -5.91
C ARG A 110 -3.58 -4.72 -4.59
N CYS A 111 -4.60 -5.34 -4.01
CA CYS A 111 -5.16 -4.90 -2.73
C CYS A 111 -4.11 -4.93 -1.62
N ARG A 112 -3.31 -6.00 -1.51
CA ARG A 112 -2.19 -6.06 -0.55
C ARG A 112 -1.24 -4.88 -0.72
N ASN A 113 -0.81 -4.57 -1.94
CA ASN A 113 0.15 -3.49 -2.18
C ASN A 113 -0.44 -2.11 -1.84
N GLN A 114 -1.72 -1.87 -2.15
CA GLN A 114 -2.42 -0.63 -1.78
C GLN A 114 -2.53 -0.46 -0.27
N ARG A 115 -2.95 -1.51 0.45
CA ARG A 115 -3.08 -1.47 1.91
C ARG A 115 -1.72 -1.39 2.61
N LEU A 116 -0.69 -2.08 2.10
CA LEU A 116 0.68 -1.91 2.61
C LEU A 116 1.20 -0.49 2.37
N LEU A 117 0.90 0.11 1.22
CA LEU A 117 1.25 1.52 0.97
C LEU A 117 0.54 2.45 1.95
N HIS A 118 -0.75 2.23 2.22
CA HIS A 118 -1.51 2.97 3.25
C HIS A 118 -0.84 2.89 4.62
N ILE A 119 -0.52 1.68 5.08
CA ILE A 119 0.14 1.45 6.38
C ILE A 119 1.50 2.16 6.42
N LEU A 120 2.35 1.94 5.41
CA LEU A 120 3.67 2.56 5.33
C LEU A 120 3.60 4.08 5.32
N TRP A 121 2.64 4.64 4.59
CA TRP A 121 2.38 6.08 4.54
C TRP A 121 2.11 6.65 5.93
N ARG A 122 1.23 5.99 6.70
CA ARG A 122 0.88 6.43 8.05
C ARG A 122 2.04 6.32 9.03
N ILE A 123 2.85 5.26 8.93
CA ILE A 123 4.08 5.11 9.72
C ILE A 123 4.99 6.31 9.50
N VAL A 124 5.31 6.64 8.24
CA VAL A 124 6.27 7.72 7.95
C VAL A 124 5.69 9.12 8.16
N ALA A 125 4.36 9.27 8.10
CA ALA A 125 3.65 10.48 8.49
C ALA A 125 3.61 10.70 10.01
N GLY A 126 3.90 9.65 10.80
CA GLY A 126 3.84 9.69 12.26
C GLY A 126 2.40 9.65 12.80
N HIS A 127 1.47 9.08 12.03
CA HIS A 127 0.06 8.99 12.43
C HIS A 127 -0.24 7.79 13.33
N ASP A 128 0.61 6.77 13.32
CA ASP A 128 0.42 5.53 14.07
C ASP A 128 1.59 5.28 15.01
N ASP A 129 1.29 4.73 16.19
CA ASP A 129 2.30 4.07 17.03
C ASP A 129 2.62 2.66 16.51
N ILE A 130 3.61 2.02 17.15
CA ILE A 130 4.05 0.68 16.77
C ILE A 130 2.94 -0.38 16.93
N TRP A 131 2.08 -0.26 17.92
CA TRP A 131 1.01 -1.23 18.19
C TRP A 131 -0.11 -1.10 17.15
N GLN A 132 -0.50 0.13 16.83
CA GLN A 132 -1.45 0.42 15.76
C GLN A 132 -0.95 -0.08 14.39
N THR A 133 0.36 0.05 14.14
CA THR A 133 0.99 -0.47 12.94
C THR A 133 0.92 -2.01 12.87
N LEU A 134 1.26 -2.69 13.98
CA LEU A 134 1.21 -4.15 14.06
C LEU A 134 -0.22 -4.68 13.94
N ASP A 135 -1.19 -3.99 14.54
CA ASP A 135 -2.62 -4.33 14.42
C ASP A 135 -3.09 -4.17 12.98
N SER A 136 -2.75 -3.06 12.31
CA SER A 136 -3.08 -2.83 10.91
C SER A 136 -2.50 -3.90 9.97
N LEU A 137 -1.26 -4.33 10.22
CA LEU A 137 -0.62 -5.42 9.47
C LEU A 137 -1.33 -6.76 9.70
N SER A 138 -1.74 -7.04 10.93
CA SER A 138 -2.45 -8.27 11.30
C SER A 138 -3.84 -8.31 10.65
N LEU A 139 -4.60 -7.21 10.74
CA LEU A 139 -5.90 -7.05 10.09
C LEU A 139 -5.81 -7.27 8.57
N LEU A 140 -4.78 -6.70 7.92
CA LEU A 140 -4.55 -6.89 6.50
C LEU A 140 -4.25 -8.37 6.19
N ALA A 141 -3.42 -9.03 7.00
CA ALA A 141 -3.08 -10.43 6.81
C ALA A 141 -4.33 -11.33 6.93
N ASP A 142 -5.14 -11.13 7.97
CA ASP A 142 -6.36 -11.90 8.20
C ASP A 142 -7.36 -11.74 7.05
N ALA A 143 -7.55 -10.51 6.55
CA ALA A 143 -8.42 -10.26 5.41
C ALA A 143 -7.95 -10.97 4.13
N LEU A 144 -6.63 -10.91 3.84
CA LEU A 144 -6.05 -11.57 2.66
C LEU A 144 -6.13 -13.10 2.75
N ILE A 145 -5.85 -13.65 3.93
CA ILE A 145 -5.92 -15.09 4.19
C ILE A 145 -7.37 -15.56 4.08
N GLY A 146 -8.31 -14.88 4.74
CA GLY A 146 -9.73 -15.22 4.70
C GLY A 146 -10.27 -15.24 3.27
N SER A 147 -10.01 -14.19 2.49
CA SER A 147 -10.40 -14.10 1.08
C SER A 147 -9.78 -15.21 0.22
N SER A 148 -8.52 -15.56 0.48
CA SER A 148 -7.84 -16.66 -0.24
C SER A 148 -8.46 -18.02 0.08
N ILE A 149 -8.79 -18.28 1.35
CA ILE A 149 -9.45 -19.51 1.81
C ILE A 149 -10.83 -19.63 1.16
N GLU A 150 -11.61 -18.54 1.13
CA GLU A 150 -12.95 -18.53 0.55
C GLU A 150 -12.92 -18.89 -0.94
N PHE A 151 -12.00 -18.28 -1.70
CA PHE A 151 -11.81 -18.59 -3.11
C PHE A 151 -11.37 -20.05 -3.33
N ALA A 152 -10.39 -20.52 -2.56
CA ALA A 152 -9.86 -21.88 -2.70
C ALA A 152 -10.94 -22.92 -2.36
N SER A 153 -11.73 -22.67 -1.31
CA SER A 153 -12.82 -23.56 -0.89
C SER A 153 -13.89 -23.66 -1.97
N ALA A 154 -14.32 -22.54 -2.53
CA ALA A 154 -15.30 -22.53 -3.63
C ALA A 154 -14.77 -23.26 -4.88
N SER A 155 -13.50 -23.03 -5.23
CA SER A 155 -12.87 -23.68 -6.39
C SER A 155 -12.78 -25.20 -6.21
N LEU A 156 -12.41 -25.66 -5.01
CA LEU A 156 -12.34 -27.09 -4.69
C LEU A 156 -13.73 -27.73 -4.63
N ALA A 157 -14.73 -27.03 -4.12
CA ALA A 157 -16.11 -27.52 -4.09
C ALA A 157 -16.69 -27.69 -5.51
N GLU A 158 -16.32 -26.81 -6.45
CA GLU A 158 -16.70 -26.96 -7.86
C GLU A 158 -16.08 -28.20 -8.51
N GLU A 159 -14.82 -28.50 -8.20
CA GLU A 159 -14.09 -29.62 -8.81
C GLU A 159 -14.39 -30.98 -8.13
N PHE A 160 -14.50 -31.01 -6.80
CA PHE A 160 -14.57 -32.23 -6.00
C PHE A 160 -15.88 -32.42 -5.22
N GLY A 161 -16.77 -31.43 -5.24
CA GLY A 161 -17.99 -31.40 -4.42
C GLY A 161 -17.73 -30.89 -3.00
N GLU A 162 -18.82 -30.75 -2.24
CA GLU A 162 -18.75 -30.23 -0.87
C GLU A 162 -18.04 -31.20 0.09
N PRO A 163 -17.23 -30.70 1.04
CA PRO A 163 -16.60 -31.55 2.03
C PRO A 163 -17.65 -32.29 2.86
N LEU A 164 -17.62 -33.63 2.78
CA LEU A 164 -18.44 -34.48 3.63
C LEU A 164 -17.89 -34.45 5.05
N ASN A 165 -18.51 -33.67 5.92
CA ASN A 165 -18.20 -33.68 7.35
C ASN A 165 -18.82 -34.92 8.00
N GLN A 166 -18.24 -36.10 7.73
CA GLN A 166 -18.54 -37.32 8.48
C GLN A 166 -17.63 -37.37 9.70
N ARG A 167 -18.17 -36.91 10.83
CA ARG A 167 -17.66 -37.23 12.16
C ARG A 167 -18.63 -38.18 12.85
#